data_AF-A0A1H8V772-F1
#
_entry.id   AF-A0A1H8V772-F1
#
_cell.length_a   1.000
_cell.length_b   1.000
_cell.length_c   1.000
_cell.angle_alpha   90.00
_cell.angle_beta   90.00
_cell.angle_gamma   90.00
#
_symmetry.space_group_name_H-M   'P 1'
#
loop_
_entity.id
_entity.type
_entity.pdbx_description
1 polymer ?
#
loop_
_entity_poly.entity_id
_entity_poly.type
_entity_poly.pdbx_seq_one_letter_code
_entity_poly.pdbx_strand_id
1 'polypeptide(L)' 'MVTLQEVLRLLDQSKNEALLLAQSSLPQSQFEAFRKIYLNIFGKNGLEKELARLYAEDRKQDRNGQE' A
#
# COMPACT_ATOMS: atom_id res chain seq x y z
N MET A 1 9.36 0.38 17.52
CA MET A 1 8.17 0.96 16.87
C MET A 1 8.26 0.61 15.40
N VAL A 2 7.22 0.03 14.80
CA VAL A 2 7.21 -0.25 13.36
C VAL A 2 7.08 1.08 12.63
N THR A 3 7.88 1.30 11.58
CA THR A 3 7.85 2.53 10.79
C THR A 3 6.95 2.39 9.57
N LEU A 4 6.37 3.51 9.11
CA LEU A 4 5.62 3.55 7.86
C LEU A 4 6.43 3.00 6.68
N GLN A 5 7.73 3.30 6.61
CA GLN A 5 8.60 2.83 5.53
C GLN A 5 8.76 1.31 5.51
N GLU A 6 8.86 0.67 6.68
CA GLU A 6 8.91 -0.79 6.77
C GLU A 6 7.61 -1.44 6.31
N VAL A 7 6.46 -0.87 6.69
CA VAL A 7 5.15 -1.35 6.23
C VAL A 7 4.99 -1.19 4.71
N LEU A 8 5.34 -0.02 4.17
CA LEU A 8 5.24 0.23 2.73
C LEU A 8 6.16 -0.71 1.93
N ARG A 9 7.36 -1.02 2.44
CA ARG A 9 8.28 -1.98 1.80
C ARG A 9 7.67 -3.38 1.74
N LEU A 10 7.05 -3.86 2.82
CA LEU A 10 6.39 -5.16 2.85
C LEU A 10 5.17 -5.17 1.91
N LEU A 11 4.39 -4.09 1.89
CA LEU A 11 3.26 -3.93 0.98
C LEU A 11 3.72 -3.97 -0.49
N ASP A 12 4.81 -3.29 -0.84
CA ASP A 12 5.38 -3.32 -2.18
C ASP A 12 5.79 -4.73 -2.61
N GLN A 13 6.41 -5.50 -1.72
CA GLN A 13 6.76 -6.89 -1.99
C GLN A 13 5.50 -7.72 -2.30
N SER A 14 4.48 -7.67 -1.44
CA SER A 14 3.23 -8.41 -1.64
C SER A 14 2.50 -7.99 -2.92
N LYS A 15 2.52 -6.70 -3.27
CA LYS A 15 1.94 -6.20 -4.52
C LYS A 15 2.63 -6.80 -5.74
N ASN A 16 3.95 -6.89 -5.72
CA ASN A 16 4.72 -7.45 -6.82
C ASN A 16 4.44 -8.94 -7.01
N GLU A 17 4.36 -9.71 -5.91
CA GLU A 17 4.01 -11.13 -5.96
C GLU A 17 2.60 -11.35 -6.55
N ALA A 18 1.62 -10.56 -6.10
CA ALA A 18 0.26 -10.63 -6.63
C ALA A 18 0.19 -10.25 -8.13
N LEU A 19 0.90 -9.21 -8.55
CA LEU A 19 0.97 -8.82 -9.95
C LEU A 19 1.65 -9.89 -10.82
N LEU A 20 2.72 -10.52 -10.32
CA LEU A 20 3.41 -11.60 -11.03
C LEU A 20 2.49 -12.81 -11.24
N LEU A 21 1.78 -13.23 -10.19
CA LEU A 21 0.82 -14.32 -10.28
C LEU A 21 -0.33 -13.99 -11.25
N ALA A 22 -0.85 -12.76 -11.18
CA ALA A 22 -1.91 -12.34 -12.09
C ALA A 22 -1.43 -12.30 -13.56
N GLN A 23 -0.20 -11.85 -13.79
CA GLN A 23 0.37 -11.80 -15.14
C GLN A 23 0.54 -13.19 -15.76
N SER A 24 0.91 -14.20 -14.97
CA SER A 24 1.07 -15.58 -15.45
C SER A 24 -0.26 -16.32 -15.63
N SER A 25 -1.34 -15.83 -14.99
CA SER A 25 -2.61 -16.55 -14.89
C SER A 25 -3.74 -15.92 -15.72
N LEU A 26 -3.60 -14.67 -16.17
CA LEU A 26 -4.66 -13.93 -16.84
C LEU A 26 -4.30 -13.60 -18.30
N PRO A 27 -5.29 -13.58 -19.22
CA PRO A 27 -5.12 -12.96 -20.53
C PRO A 27 -4.72 -11.49 -20.40
N GLN A 28 -3.94 -10.97 -21.36
CA GLN A 28 -3.36 -9.63 -21.32
C GLN A 28 -4.37 -8.52 -20.98
N SER A 29 -5.55 -8.50 -21.61
CA SER A 29 -6.59 -7.49 -21.35
C SER A 29 -7.14 -7.56 -19.92
N GLN A 30 -7.25 -8.76 -19.36
CA GLN A 30 -7.69 -8.97 -17.98
C GLN A 30 -6.60 -8.60 -16.98
N PHE A 31 -5.33 -8.93 -17.28
CA PHE A 31 -4.20 -8.50 -16.47
C PHE A 31 -4.07 -6.98 -16.41
N GLU A 32 -4.24 -6.27 -17.53
CA GLU A 32 -4.19 -4.81 -17.56
C GLU A 32 -5.30 -4.19 -16.70
N ALA A 33 -6.52 -4.70 -16.79
CA ALA A 33 -7.64 -4.27 -15.94
C ALA A 33 -7.36 -4.57 -14.45
N PHE A 34 -6.91 -5.77 -14.13
CA PHE A 34 -6.52 -6.18 -12.79
C PHE A 34 -5.45 -5.24 -12.22
N ARG A 35 -4.33 -5.07 -12.94
CA ARG A 35 -3.21 -4.21 -12.53
C ARG A 35 -3.67 -2.80 -12.24
N LYS A 36 -4.53 -2.22 -13.09
CA LYS A 36 -5.03 -0.86 -12.89
C LYS A 36 -5.84 -0.73 -11.60
N ILE A 37 -6.80 -1.64 -11.38
CA ILE A 37 -7.65 -1.62 -10.18
C ILE A 37 -6.81 -1.90 -8.93
N TYR A 38 -5.96 -2.93 -9.00
CA TYR A 38 -5.09 -3.35 -7.90
C TYR A 38 -4.16 -2.23 -7.44
N LEU A 39 -3.46 -1.56 -8.37
CA LEU A 39 -2.59 -0.43 -8.02
C LEU A 39 -3.37 0.81 -7.57
N ASN A 40 -4.62 0.97 -7.97
CA ASN A 40 -5.45 2.06 -7.44
C ASN A 40 -5.82 1.82 -5.97
N ILE A 41 -6.12 0.56 -5.62
CA ILE A 41 -6.50 0.16 -4.25
C ILE A 41 -5.26 0.15 -3.33
N PHE A 42 -4.19 -0.52 -3.73
CA PHE A 42 -3.04 -0.78 -2.86
C PHE A 42 -1.86 0.18 -3.08
N GLY A 43 -1.95 1.06 -4.08
CA GLY A 43 -0.89 2.01 -4.38
C GLY A 43 -1.02 3.34 -3.64
N LYS A 44 -0.23 4.32 -4.10
CA LYS A 44 -0.11 5.68 -3.56
C LYS A 44 -1.42 6.45 -3.41
N ASN A 45 -2.46 6.10 -4.17
CA ASN A 45 -3.75 6.79 -4.12
C ASN A 45 -4.75 6.11 -3.18
N GLY A 46 -4.51 4.86 -2.77
CA GLY A 46 -5.36 4.08 -1.88
C GLY A 46 -4.65 3.81 -0.55
N LEU A 47 -4.40 2.53 -0.25
CA LEU A 47 -3.92 2.06 1.05
C LEU A 47 -2.64 2.75 1.53
N GLU A 48 -1.67 3.03 0.65
CA GLU A 48 -0.43 3.71 1.06
C GLU A 48 -0.71 5.11 1.63
N LYS A 49 -1.69 5.82 1.06
CA LYS A 49 -2.10 7.15 1.53
C LYS A 49 -2.82 7.07 2.87
N GLU A 50 -3.67 6.07 3.05
CA GLU A 50 -4.38 5.85 4.31
C GLU A 50 -3.41 5.49 5.44
N LEU A 51 -2.45 4.61 5.17
CA LEU A 51 -1.36 4.31 6.10
C LEU A 51 -0.55 5.57 6.43
N ALA A 52 -0.19 6.36 5.42
CA ALA A 52 0.55 7.61 5.66
C ALA A 52 -0.21 8.59 6.56
N ARG A 53 -1.55 8.66 6.44
CA ARG A 53 -2.40 9.46 7.33
C ARG A 53 -2.42 8.93 8.75
N LEU A 54 -2.65 7.63 8.94
CA LEU A 54 -2.68 6.99 10.26
C LEU A 54 -1.37 7.22 11.03
N TYR A 55 -0.22 7.00 10.37
CA TYR A 55 1.09 7.24 10.98
C TYR A 55 1.42 8.73 11.22
N ALA A 56 0.74 9.64 10.53
CA ALA A 56 0.87 11.08 10.79
C ALA A 56 -0.01 11.52 11.97
N GLU A 57 -1.20 10.93 12.12
CA GLU A 57 -2.12 11.19 13.23
C GLU A 57 -1.59 10.65 14.55
N ASP A 58 -1.06 9.42 14.56
CA ASP A 58 -0.41 8.78 15.71
C ASP A 58 0.73 9.67 16.26
N ARG A 59 1.61 10.14 15.37
CA ARG A 59 2.70 11.07 15.72
C ARG A 59 2.24 12.44 16.23
N LYS A 60 1.02 12.88 15.90
CA LYS A 60 0.45 14.11 16.46
C LYS A 60 -0.11 13.90 17.86
N GLN A 61 -0.74 12.75 18.11
CA GLN A 61 -1.23 12.39 19.44
C GLN A 61 -0.10 12.28 20.46
N ASP A 62 1.02 11.65 20.09
CA ASP A 62 2.20 11.55 20.96
C ASP A 62 2.77 12.92 21.37
N ARG A 63 2.64 13.95 20.52
CA ARG A 63 3.11 15.30 20.80
C ARG A 63 2.16 16.10 21.71
N ASN A 64 0.86 15.86 21.63
CA ASN A 64 -0.14 16.56 22.44
C ASN A 64 -0.30 15.98 23.86
N GLY A 65 0.21 14.77 24.12
CA GLY A 65 0.18 14.15 25.46
C GLY A 65 1.36 14.51 26.37
N GLN A 66 2.27 15.39 25.92
CA GLN A 66 3.49 15.78 26.64
C GLN A 66 3.46 17.24 27.15
N GLU A 67 2.31 17.91 27.12
CA GLU A 67 2.09 19.25 27.70
C GLU A 67 1.45 19.20 29.10
#